data_AF-A0A7J7ITG9-F1
#
_entry.id   AF-A0A7J7ITG9-F1
#
_cell.length_a   1.000
_cell.length_b   1.000
_cell.length_c   1.000
_cell.angle_alpha   90.00
_cell.angle_beta   90.00
_cell.angle_gamma   90.00
#
_symmetry.space_group_name_H-M   'P 1'
#
loop_
_entity.id
_entity.type
_entity.pdbx_description
1 polymer ?
#
loop_
_entity_poly.entity_id
_entity_poly.type
_entity_poly.pdbx_seq_one_letter_code
_entity_poly.pdbx_strand_id
1 'polypeptide(L)'
;MTSFTMTCLTMTSLTMTSPTLTSLTMISLTMTCFTMTSLTMTSLTMTSLTMTCFTMTFLTMTSPAMTSFTMTSLTMTSPTMTFLTMTCPAMTSFTMTSLTMTSLTMTSPTMTSPTMTSLTITSVTMTSLTIQIL
;
A
#
# COMPACT_ATOMS: atom_id res chain seq x y z
N MET A 1 4.12 -0.53 22.92
CA MET A 1 4.24 -1.42 21.74
C MET A 1 2.87 -1.93 21.40
N THR A 2 2.34 -1.56 20.25
CA THR A 2 0.99 -1.94 19.77
C THR A 2 1.18 -2.88 18.59
N SER A 3 0.99 -4.18 18.85
CA SER A 3 1.13 -5.25 17.87
C SER A 3 -0.19 -5.99 17.73
N PHE A 4 -0.66 -6.16 16.49
CA PHE A 4 -1.92 -6.84 16.20
C PHE A 4 -1.68 -7.99 15.21
N THR A 5 -2.43 -9.07 15.39
CA THR A 5 -2.48 -10.19 14.45
C THR A 5 -3.93 -10.58 14.22
N MET A 6 -4.34 -10.66 12.96
CA MET A 6 -5.70 -11.05 12.60
C MET A 6 -5.68 -11.98 11.38
N THR A 7 -6.54 -12.99 11.41
CA THR A 7 -6.63 -13.95 10.31
C THR A 7 -7.49 -13.41 9.17
N CYS A 8 -8.69 -12.94 9.47
CA CYS A 8 -9.62 -12.44 8.46
C CYS A 8 -10.34 -11.20 8.97
N LEU A 9 -10.52 -10.20 8.10
CA LEU A 9 -11.33 -9.03 8.36
C LEU A 9 -12.10 -8.63 7.10
N THR A 10 -13.39 -8.37 7.26
CA THR A 10 -14.24 -7.81 6.21
C THR A 10 -15.03 -6.64 6.78
N MET A 11 -14.86 -5.46 6.21
CA MET A 11 -15.67 -4.29 6.58
C MET A 11 -16.00 -3.44 5.35
N THR A 12 -17.11 -2.73 5.42
CA THR A 12 -17.53 -1.82 4.35
C THR A 12 -16.70 -0.53 4.36
N SER A 13 -16.50 0.06 5.54
CA SER A 13 -15.77 1.32 5.68
C SER A 13 -14.95 1.37 6.96
N LEU A 14 -13.82 2.06 6.91
CA LEU A 14 -13.02 2.39 8.07
C LEU A 14 -12.36 3.76 7.88
N THR A 15 -12.50 4.62 8.89
CA THR A 15 -11.83 5.91 8.97
C THR A 15 -11.00 5.96 10.23
N MET A 16 -9.75 6.38 10.12
CA MET A 16 -8.84 6.49 11.24
C MET A 16 -8.02 7.79 11.17
N THR A 17 -7.76 8.37 12.33
CA THR A 17 -6.95 9.58 12.47
C THR A 17 -5.69 9.26 13.28
N SER A 18 -4.54 9.32 12.62
CA SER A 18 -3.21 9.27 13.24
C SER A 18 -2.88 8.05 14.14
N PRO A 19 -3.22 6.79 13.77
CA PRO A 19 -2.70 5.64 14.52
C PRO A 19 -1.18 5.49 14.44
N THR A 20 -0.63 4.93 15.51
CA THR A 20 0.78 4.52 15.61
C THR A 20 0.85 3.04 16.00
N LEU A 21 1.48 2.23 15.14
CA LEU A 21 1.56 0.78 15.30
C LEU A 21 3.01 0.29 15.20
N THR A 22 3.40 -0.60 16.11
CA THR A 22 4.70 -1.26 16.03
C THR A 22 4.65 -2.37 14.97
N SER A 23 3.60 -3.20 14.99
CA SER A 23 3.43 -4.24 13.97
C SER A 23 1.96 -4.57 13.70
N LEU A 24 1.67 -4.93 12.45
CA LEU A 24 0.38 -5.48 12.04
C LEU A 24 0.61 -6.67 11.11
N THR A 25 0.04 -7.82 11.47
CA THR A 25 0.01 -9.01 10.63
C THR A 25 -1.44 -9.35 10.28
N MET A 26 -1.76 -9.38 8.98
CA MET A 26 -3.07 -9.83 8.51
C MET A 26 -2.92 -10.89 7.42
N ILE A 27 -3.68 -11.96 7.52
CA ILE A 27 -3.72 -12.98 6.48
C ILE A 27 -4.67 -12.55 5.35
N SER A 28 -5.90 -12.13 5.68
CA SER A 28 -6.89 -11.68 4.70
C SER A 28 -7.62 -10.42 5.16
N LEU A 29 -7.68 -9.41 4.28
CA LEU A 29 -8.45 -8.19 4.47
C LEU A 29 -9.24 -7.87 3.21
N THR A 30 -10.57 -7.74 3.36
CA THR A 30 -11.47 -7.25 2.31
C THR A 30 -12.17 -5.99 2.77
N MET A 31 -12.02 -4.90 2.02
CA MET A 31 -12.55 -3.59 2.41
C MET A 31 -13.15 -2.85 1.20
N THR A 32 -14.32 -2.22 1.36
CA THR A 32 -14.82 -1.34 0.28
C THR A 32 -14.10 0.00 0.32
N CYS A 33 -14.13 0.70 1.46
CA CYS A 33 -13.53 2.02 1.61
C CYS A 33 -12.63 2.11 2.84
N PHE A 34 -11.46 2.69 2.68
CA PHE A 34 -10.56 3.00 3.79
C PHE A 34 -10.00 4.40 3.65
N THR A 35 -10.14 5.21 4.69
CA THR A 35 -9.63 6.58 4.72
C THR A 35 -8.77 6.80 5.96
N MET A 36 -7.59 7.37 5.77
CA MET A 36 -6.68 7.65 6.87
C MET A 36 -5.91 8.95 6.64
N THR A 37 -5.87 9.80 7.67
CA THR A 37 -5.15 11.08 7.57
C THR A 37 -3.65 10.89 7.74
N SER A 38 -3.23 10.05 8.70
CA SER A 38 -1.83 9.82 9.01
C SER A 38 -1.63 8.42 9.58
N LEU A 39 -0.55 7.74 9.22
CA LEU A 39 -0.12 6.47 9.80
C LEU A 39 1.38 6.47 10.05
N THR A 40 1.78 6.08 11.25
CA THR A 40 3.16 5.64 11.53
C THR A 40 3.16 4.15 11.85
N MET A 41 3.86 3.37 11.04
CA MET A 41 3.95 1.92 11.24
C MET A 41 5.36 1.40 10.98
N THR A 42 5.91 0.63 11.91
CA THR A 42 7.24 0.04 11.70
C THR A 42 7.16 -1.14 10.73
N SER A 43 6.27 -2.11 10.98
CA SER A 43 6.15 -3.31 10.15
C SER A 43 4.70 -3.66 9.82
N LEU A 44 4.47 -4.02 8.55
CA LEU A 44 3.21 -4.53 8.03
C LEU A 44 3.47 -5.81 7.26
N THR A 45 2.77 -6.88 7.61
CA THR A 45 2.73 -8.10 6.81
C THR A 45 1.30 -8.39 6.38
N MET A 46 1.06 -8.40 5.07
CA MET A 46 -0.25 -8.68 4.47
C MET A 46 -0.13 -9.83 3.47
N THR A 47 -0.80 -10.96 3.71
CA THR A 47 -0.82 -12.05 2.73
C THR A 47 -1.79 -11.75 1.60
N SER A 48 -3.00 -11.29 1.89
CA SER A 48 -4.01 -10.96 0.88
C SER A 48 -4.80 -9.72 1.26
N LEU A 49 -4.81 -8.74 0.35
CA LEU A 49 -5.57 -7.50 0.48
C LEU A 49 -6.42 -7.27 -0.78
N THR A 50 -7.72 -7.16 -0.59
CA THR A 50 -8.65 -6.69 -1.62
C THR A 50 -9.32 -5.42 -1.14
N MET A 51 -9.20 -4.34 -1.92
CA MET A 51 -9.83 -3.08 -1.58
C MET A 51 -10.43 -2.40 -2.82
N THR A 52 -11.53 -1.67 -2.63
CA THR A 52 -12.12 -0.86 -3.71
C THR A 52 -11.54 0.56 -3.72
N CYS A 53 -11.55 1.24 -2.58
CA CYS A 53 -11.06 2.61 -2.46
C CYS A 53 -10.16 2.79 -1.22
N PHE A 54 -8.94 3.31 -1.42
CA PHE A 54 -8.04 3.71 -0.34
C PHE A 54 -7.63 5.18 -0.46
N THR A 55 -7.70 5.89 0.67
CA THR A 55 -7.28 7.28 0.79
C THR A 55 -6.29 7.44 1.94
N MET A 56 -5.13 8.01 1.64
CA MET A 56 -4.12 8.35 2.66
C MET A 56 -3.38 9.65 2.37
N THR A 57 -3.37 10.57 3.34
CA THR A 57 -2.62 11.82 3.22
C THR A 57 -1.15 11.63 3.59
N PHE A 58 -0.86 11.10 4.79
CA PHE A 58 0.51 10.91 5.27
C PHE A 58 0.77 9.46 5.71
N LEU A 59 1.85 8.87 5.21
CA LEU A 59 2.24 7.51 5.56
C LEU A 59 3.74 7.45 5.83
N THR A 60 4.11 6.94 7.00
CA THR A 60 5.51 6.60 7.32
C THR A 60 5.59 5.11 7.62
N MET A 61 6.32 4.38 6.79
CA MET A 61 6.50 2.94 6.94
C MET A 61 7.95 2.48 6.76
N THR A 62 8.43 1.60 7.64
CA THR A 62 9.80 1.10 7.55
C THR A 62 9.88 -0.16 6.68
N SER A 63 9.08 -1.19 6.95
CA SER A 63 9.18 -2.48 6.25
C SER A 63 7.84 -3.17 5.97
N PRO A 64 7.02 -2.64 5.04
CA PRO A 64 5.89 -3.37 4.47
C PRO A 64 6.30 -4.55 3.57
N ALA A 65 5.62 -5.67 3.75
CA ALA A 65 5.61 -6.78 2.80
C ALA A 65 4.18 -7.22 2.48
N MET A 66 3.93 -7.46 1.19
CA MET A 66 2.61 -7.79 0.65
C MET A 66 2.70 -8.85 -0.44
N THR A 67 2.00 -9.97 -0.26
CA THR A 67 2.09 -11.12 -1.18
C THR A 67 1.02 -11.09 -2.27
N SER A 68 -0.17 -10.56 -1.99
CA SER A 68 -1.24 -10.44 -2.97
C SER A 68 -2.07 -9.21 -2.68
N PHE A 69 -2.21 -8.37 -3.69
CA PHE A 69 -2.82 -7.05 -3.57
C PHE A 69 -3.70 -6.76 -4.77
N THR A 70 -4.95 -6.42 -4.51
CA THR A 70 -5.88 -5.94 -5.53
C THR A 70 -6.53 -4.66 -5.06
N MET A 71 -6.43 -3.63 -5.88
CA MET A 71 -6.89 -2.29 -5.55
C MET A 71 -7.49 -1.60 -6.75
N THR A 72 -8.78 -1.25 -6.66
CA THR A 72 -9.46 -0.54 -7.75
C THR A 72 -9.03 0.92 -7.83
N SER A 73 -9.00 1.63 -6.68
CA SER A 73 -8.61 3.03 -6.60
C SER A 73 -7.74 3.30 -5.39
N LEU A 74 -6.52 3.81 -5.63
CA LEU A 74 -5.57 4.23 -4.60
C LEU A 74 -5.19 5.70 -4.79
N THR A 75 -5.41 6.51 -3.74
CA THR A 75 -4.91 7.89 -3.67
C THR A 75 -3.97 8.08 -2.48
N MET A 76 -2.75 8.50 -2.77
CA MET A 76 -1.69 8.75 -1.80
C MET A 76 -1.11 10.15 -1.99
N THR A 77 -1.10 10.99 -0.95
CA THR A 77 -0.52 12.33 -1.07
C THR A 77 0.98 12.33 -0.80
N SER A 78 1.42 11.88 0.38
CA SER A 78 2.82 11.99 0.79
C SER A 78 3.36 10.77 1.55
N PRO A 79 3.37 9.56 0.96
CA PRO A 79 4.04 8.41 1.56
C PRO A 79 5.57 8.52 1.59
N THR A 80 6.13 8.05 2.70
CA THR A 80 7.56 7.78 2.90
C THR A 80 7.74 6.33 3.33
N MET A 81 8.56 5.59 2.58
CA MET A 81 8.83 4.17 2.82
C MET A 81 10.32 3.87 2.81
N THR A 82 10.83 3.08 3.76
CA THR A 82 12.22 2.62 3.67
C THR A 82 12.31 1.42 2.72
N PHE A 83 11.51 0.37 2.94
CA PHE A 83 11.50 -0.83 2.11
C PHE A 83 10.07 -1.26 1.76
N LEU A 84 9.78 -1.60 0.51
CA LEU A 84 8.50 -2.18 0.10
C LEU A 84 8.68 -3.48 -0.68
N THR A 85 7.93 -4.52 -0.30
CA THR A 85 7.81 -5.80 -1.05
C THR A 85 6.40 -6.01 -1.55
N MET A 86 6.27 -6.19 -2.87
CA MET A 86 5.00 -6.59 -3.47
C MET A 86 5.20 -7.73 -4.47
N THR A 87 4.46 -8.82 -4.28
CA THR A 87 4.36 -9.91 -5.24
C THR A 87 3.00 -9.84 -5.94
N CYS A 88 3.00 -9.86 -7.28
CA CYS A 88 1.82 -9.81 -8.13
C CYS A 88 0.78 -8.73 -7.75
N PRO A 89 1.16 -7.47 -7.48
CA PRO A 89 0.16 -6.45 -7.20
C PRO A 89 -0.63 -6.09 -8.45
N ALA A 90 -1.94 -5.92 -8.29
CA ALA A 90 -2.86 -5.50 -9.33
C ALA A 90 -3.56 -4.21 -8.93
N MET A 91 -3.49 -3.17 -9.77
CA MET A 91 -4.05 -1.85 -9.49
C MET A 91 -4.71 -1.20 -10.71
N THR A 92 -5.97 -0.78 -10.60
CA THR A 92 -6.74 -0.24 -11.74
C THR A 92 -6.67 1.29 -11.89
N SER A 93 -6.53 2.01 -10.77
CA SER A 93 -6.36 3.46 -10.77
C SER A 93 -5.48 3.84 -9.60
N PHE A 94 -4.40 4.55 -9.93
CA PHE A 94 -3.38 4.94 -9.00
C PHE A 94 -3.09 6.42 -9.13
N THR A 95 -3.18 7.15 -8.03
CA THR A 95 -2.76 8.55 -7.96
C THR A 95 -1.84 8.75 -6.78
N MET A 96 -0.66 9.28 -7.08
CA MET A 96 0.36 9.56 -6.09
C MET A 96 0.94 10.96 -6.30
N THR A 97 0.77 11.84 -5.31
CA THR A 97 1.32 13.21 -5.42
C THR A 97 2.83 13.20 -5.16
N SER A 98 3.29 12.59 -4.08
CA SER A 98 4.71 12.54 -3.75
C SER A 98 5.07 11.22 -3.07
N LEU A 99 6.12 10.55 -3.54
CA LEU A 99 6.69 9.38 -2.89
C LEU A 99 8.19 9.50 -2.70
N THR A 100 8.61 9.25 -1.46
CA THR A 100 10.00 9.00 -1.10
C THR A 100 10.15 7.54 -0.70
N MET A 101 11.04 6.82 -1.38
CA MET A 101 11.34 5.43 -1.07
C MET A 101 12.84 5.11 -1.11
N THR A 102 13.36 4.36 -0.16
CA THR A 102 14.76 3.90 -0.24
C THR A 102 14.89 2.68 -1.15
N SER A 103 14.04 1.66 -0.99
CA SER A 103 14.09 0.46 -1.82
C SER A 103 12.70 -0.07 -2.18
N LEU A 104 12.50 -0.34 -3.46
CA LEU A 104 11.31 -0.95 -4.03
C LEU A 104 11.65 -2.30 -4.65
N THR A 105 10.94 -3.36 -4.25
CA THR A 105 10.95 -4.65 -4.96
C THR A 105 9.55 -5.02 -5.39
N MET A 106 9.35 -5.18 -6.71
CA MET A 106 8.08 -5.63 -7.28
C MET A 106 8.28 -6.83 -8.22
N THR A 107 7.48 -7.87 -8.02
CA THR A 107 7.42 -9.02 -8.93
C THR A 107 6.07 -9.03 -9.63
N SER A 108 6.06 -8.99 -10.96
CA SER A 108 4.86 -9.02 -11.80
C SER A 108 3.73 -8.01 -11.48
N PRO A 109 4.00 -6.72 -11.19
CA PRO A 109 2.97 -5.68 -11.11
C PRO A 109 2.17 -5.51 -12.40
N THR A 110 0.86 -5.34 -12.23
CA THR A 110 -0.07 -4.87 -13.27
C THR A 110 -0.71 -3.56 -12.84
N MET A 111 -0.59 -2.53 -13.67
CA MET A 111 -1.18 -1.21 -13.42
C MET A 111 -2.03 -0.75 -14.61
N THR A 112 -3.22 -0.24 -14.33
CA THR A 112 -4.03 0.50 -15.31
C THR A 112 -4.07 1.97 -14.90
N SER A 113 -3.92 2.87 -15.88
CA SER A 113 -4.01 4.33 -15.71
C SER A 113 -3.27 4.93 -14.49
N PRO A 114 -1.97 4.65 -14.28
CA PRO A 114 -1.23 5.23 -13.15
C PRO A 114 -0.87 6.70 -13.36
N THR A 115 -0.95 7.49 -12.28
CA THR A 115 -0.58 8.91 -12.23
C THR A 115 0.36 9.19 -11.05
N MET A 116 1.47 9.90 -11.32
CA MET A 116 2.47 10.23 -10.31
C MET A 116 3.10 11.61 -10.56
N THR A 117 3.04 12.51 -9.58
CA THR A 117 3.57 13.89 -9.73
C THR A 117 5.04 14.01 -9.30
N SER A 118 5.45 13.35 -8.23
CA SER A 118 6.84 13.40 -7.73
C SER A 118 7.27 12.06 -7.16
N LEU A 119 8.46 11.60 -7.58
CA LEU A 119 9.01 10.31 -7.20
C LEU A 119 10.51 10.42 -6.88
N THR A 120 10.90 9.94 -5.71
CA THR A 120 12.30 9.71 -5.36
C THR A 120 12.46 8.28 -4.89
N ILE A 121 13.19 7.45 -5.65
CA ILE A 121 13.58 6.09 -5.23
C ILE A 121 15.09 5.90 -5.35
N THR A 122 15.74 5.40 -4.29
CA THR A 122 17.19 5.11 -4.31
C THR A 122 17.52 3.80 -5.00
N SER A 123 16.72 2.75 -4.79
CA SER A 123 16.93 1.42 -5.40
C SER A 123 15.60 0.81 -5.85
N VAL A 124 15.56 0.30 -7.07
CA VAL A 124 14.38 -0.37 -7.64
C VAL A 124 14.81 -1.71 -8.23
N THR A 125 14.09 -2.77 -7.86
CA THR A 125 14.15 -4.07 -8.52
C THR A 125 12.76 -4.42 -9.04
N MET A 126 12.64 -4.63 -10.35
CA MET A 126 11.41 -5.08 -10.99
C MET A 126 11.70 -6.25 -11.93
N THR A 127 10.98 -7.36 -11.74
CA THR A 127 11.16 -8.58 -12.56
C THR A 127 10.30 -8.56 -13.83
N SER A 128 9.09 -8.00 -13.76
CA SER A 128 8.18 -7.82 -14.90
C SER A 128 7.19 -6.71 -14.57
N LEU A 129 6.68 -6.01 -15.58
CA LEU A 129 5.73 -4.91 -15.40
C LEU A 129 4.77 -4.84 -16.58
N THR A 130 3.48 -4.74 -16.29
CA THR A 130 2.44 -4.48 -17.29
C THR A 130 1.73 -3.17 -16.97
N ILE A 131 1.73 -2.24 -17.92
CA ILE A 131 1.00 -0.97 -17.82
C ILE A 131 0.00 -0.88 -18.96
N GLN A 132 -1.26 -0.60 -18.64
CA GLN A 132 -2.30 -0.27 -19.61
C GLN A 132 -2.75 1.18 -19.39
N ILE A 133 -2.68 1.98 -20.44
CA ILE A 133 -3.16 3.37 -20.45
C ILE A 133 -4.48 3.38 -21.23
N LEU A 134 -5.54 3.91 -20.64
CA LEU A 134 -6.85 4.13 -21.26
C LEU A 134 -7.02 5.60 -21.65
#